data_AF-A0A800MYR1-F1
#
_entry.id   AF-A0A800MYR1-F1
#
_cell.length_a   1.000
_cell.length_b   1.000
_cell.length_c   1.000
_cell.angle_alpha   90.00
_cell.angle_beta   90.00
_cell.angle_gamma   90.00
#
_symmetry.space_group_name_H-M   'P 1'
#
loop_
_entity.id
_entity.type
_entity.pdbx_description
1 polymer ?
#
loop_
_entity_poly.entity_id
_entity_poly.type
_entity_poly.pdbx_seq_one_letter_code
_entity_poly.pdbx_strand_id
1 'polypeptide(L)'
;MIKKTLDEKAFQLLKAKMEQGLFPQWVLTDPDIYELEIDKIFGHTWQFLAHETELKDSGSYVTRWMVNDPVLLVKNRKGEIKGYLNSCTHRGTQLCTADHGNKKNFTCPYHGWSYNLDGELIGIVAGNKVYGEEMDKSDWGLREIPQVASYQGMIFGCLDPAAMPLEEYLGDMKWYFDILLGRSDGGMEVRGLPQRWVAKANWKATAENFAADPYHVQTTHRSTVELGISPEDPLYAGYGHQIVTENGHGINVITSKTGKARVPYQGTPESMWPMFKKNLTPEQDEILSGVTVFVGGVYPNLSFVSPIHGTEGHLHNYLNFRMWRPIGPEKVEVWCWFLIDKAAPEEYKEAAYRGYLGSFGPTGTLEQDDTETWARIVEVSKGLMVRDKELNYNNVSNYLMGFDRVEPDESFPGPGIAYPTTYLDAISRSMHENWFKLISKDLFVKEAVK
;
A
#
# COMPACT_ATOMS: atom_id res chain seq x y z
N MET A 1 -25.42 -0.56 16.95
CA MET A 1 -24.69 -1.16 15.81
C MET A 1 -24.53 -2.64 16.15
N ILE A 2 -25.06 -3.56 15.34
CA ILE A 2 -24.79 -5.00 15.55
C ILE A 2 -23.32 -5.16 15.20
N LYS A 3 -22.45 -5.40 16.19
CA LYS A 3 -21.05 -5.77 15.92
C LYS A 3 -21.11 -7.03 15.08
N LYS A 4 -20.72 -6.95 13.81
CA LYS A 4 -20.42 -8.15 13.05
C LYS A 4 -19.20 -8.76 13.75
N THR A 5 -19.30 -10.03 14.13
CA THR A 5 -18.21 -10.79 14.72
C THR A 5 -18.06 -12.05 13.88
N LEU A 6 -16.84 -12.49 13.67
CA LEU A 6 -16.58 -13.81 13.11
C LEU A 6 -17.24 -14.86 14.02
N ASP A 7 -18.04 -15.75 13.45
CA ASP A 7 -18.66 -16.82 14.23
C ASP A 7 -17.59 -17.80 14.76
N GLU A 8 -17.83 -18.41 15.91
CA GLU A 8 -16.84 -19.25 16.60
C GLU A 8 -16.39 -20.44 15.73
N LYS A 9 -17.28 -21.01 14.93
CA LYS A 9 -16.95 -22.14 14.05
C LYS A 9 -16.03 -21.71 12.92
N ALA A 10 -16.31 -20.58 12.27
CA ALA A 10 -15.47 -19.98 11.25
C ALA A 10 -14.10 -19.58 11.82
N PHE A 11 -14.06 -19.04 13.04
CA PHE A 11 -12.81 -18.75 13.75
C PHE A 11 -11.95 -20.01 13.92
N GLN A 12 -12.51 -21.09 14.47
CA GLN A 12 -11.77 -22.34 14.67
C GLN A 12 -11.30 -22.95 13.35
N LEU A 13 -12.14 -22.91 12.31
CA LEU A 13 -11.78 -23.40 10.98
C LEU A 13 -10.62 -22.59 10.38
N LEU A 14 -10.71 -21.26 10.42
CA LEU A 14 -9.68 -20.37 9.91
C LEU A 14 -8.35 -20.63 10.61
N LYS A 15 -8.37 -20.66 11.95
CA LYS A 15 -7.20 -20.95 12.76
C LYS A 15 -6.56 -22.29 12.38
N ALA A 16 -7.35 -23.37 12.36
CA ALA A 16 -6.85 -24.71 12.06
C ALA A 16 -6.26 -24.84 10.65
N LYS A 17 -6.80 -24.13 9.66
CA LYS A 17 -6.25 -24.12 8.29
C LYS A 17 -4.97 -23.30 8.20
N MET A 18 -4.93 -22.13 8.84
CA MET A 18 -3.73 -21.28 8.84
C MET A 18 -2.55 -21.95 9.54
N GLU A 19 -2.78 -22.68 10.64
CA GLU A 19 -1.76 -23.52 11.30
C GLU A 19 -1.18 -24.60 10.38
N GLN A 20 -1.87 -24.95 9.30
CA GLN A 20 -1.42 -25.90 8.28
C GLN A 20 -0.81 -25.21 7.05
N GLY A 21 -0.61 -23.89 7.07
CA GLY A 21 -0.14 -23.12 5.91
C GLY A 21 -1.19 -23.01 4.79
N LEU A 22 -2.48 -23.05 5.13
CA LEU A 22 -3.59 -22.99 4.18
C LEU A 22 -4.54 -21.83 4.53
N PHE A 23 -5.10 -21.17 3.52
CA PHE A 23 -6.04 -20.08 3.72
C PHE A 23 -7.39 -20.39 3.05
N PRO A 24 -8.53 -20.36 3.77
CA PRO A 24 -9.82 -20.66 3.15
C PRO A 24 -10.21 -19.68 2.05
N GLN A 25 -10.51 -20.18 0.85
CA GLN A 25 -10.68 -19.34 -0.34
C GLN A 25 -11.94 -18.44 -0.27
N TRP A 26 -12.99 -18.88 0.44
CA TRP A 26 -14.23 -18.12 0.63
C TRP A 26 -14.00 -16.75 1.30
N VAL A 27 -12.93 -16.59 2.06
CA VAL A 27 -12.56 -15.33 2.76
C VAL A 27 -12.31 -14.19 1.77
N LEU A 28 -11.97 -14.50 0.51
CA LEU A 28 -11.74 -13.48 -0.51
C LEU A 28 -13.02 -12.75 -0.90
N THR A 29 -14.16 -13.43 -1.00
CA THR A 29 -15.39 -12.86 -1.57
C THR A 29 -16.59 -12.85 -0.63
N ASP A 30 -16.40 -13.23 0.65
CA ASP A 30 -17.47 -13.22 1.64
C ASP A 30 -17.79 -11.76 2.07
N PRO A 31 -19.03 -11.28 1.86
CA PRO A 31 -19.41 -9.90 2.18
C PRO A 31 -19.39 -9.61 3.68
N ASP A 32 -19.61 -10.60 4.55
CA ASP A 32 -19.54 -10.38 5.99
C ASP A 32 -18.10 -10.25 6.47
N ILE A 33 -17.17 -10.98 5.85
CA ILE A 33 -15.74 -10.76 6.04
C ILE A 33 -15.34 -9.36 5.58
N TYR A 34 -15.79 -8.93 4.42
CA TYR A 34 -15.46 -7.59 3.91
C TYR A 34 -15.86 -6.48 4.91
N GLU A 35 -17.08 -6.54 5.45
CA GLU A 35 -17.54 -5.55 6.44
C GLU A 35 -16.72 -5.63 7.75
N LEU A 36 -16.31 -6.82 8.17
CA LEU A 36 -15.39 -7.00 9.29
C LEU A 36 -14.02 -6.37 9.01
N GLU A 37 -13.48 -6.54 7.80
CA GLU A 37 -12.19 -5.98 7.40
C GLU A 37 -12.23 -4.44 7.43
N ILE A 38 -13.33 -3.83 6.96
CA ILE A 38 -13.50 -2.38 7.01
C ILE A 38 -13.42 -1.86 8.45
N ASP A 39 -14.17 -2.47 9.36
CA ASP A 39 -14.19 -2.07 10.78
C ASP A 39 -12.85 -2.37 11.47
N LYS A 40 -12.39 -3.63 11.39
CA LYS A 40 -11.31 -4.16 12.25
C LYS A 40 -9.91 -3.94 11.72
N ILE A 41 -9.74 -3.74 10.41
CA ILE A 41 -8.43 -3.52 9.80
C ILE A 41 -8.31 -2.07 9.36
N PHE A 42 -9.14 -1.63 8.41
CA PHE A 42 -8.96 -0.31 7.81
C PHE A 42 -9.30 0.84 8.78
N GLY A 43 -10.19 0.59 9.74
CA GLY A 43 -10.44 1.51 10.85
C GLY A 43 -9.28 1.66 11.84
N HIS A 44 -8.34 0.70 11.89
CA HIS A 44 -7.32 0.58 12.94
C HIS A 44 -5.87 0.48 12.46
N THR A 45 -5.64 0.58 11.16
CA THR A 45 -4.30 0.50 10.55
C THR A 45 -3.97 1.77 9.78
N TRP A 46 -2.67 2.04 9.59
CA TRP A 46 -2.20 3.16 8.79
C TRP A 46 -2.40 2.88 7.31
N GLN A 47 -2.99 3.83 6.58
CA GLN A 47 -3.23 3.75 5.14
C GLN A 47 -2.44 4.85 4.43
N PHE A 48 -1.76 4.49 3.35
CA PHE A 48 -1.05 5.48 2.52
C PHE A 48 -2.05 6.40 1.82
N LEU A 49 -1.77 7.70 1.82
CA LEU A 49 -2.65 8.71 1.24
C LEU A 49 -2.00 9.47 0.09
N ALA A 50 -0.76 9.94 0.26
CA ALA A 50 -0.10 10.80 -0.73
C ALA A 50 1.40 10.87 -0.48
N HIS A 51 2.15 11.36 -1.45
CA HIS A 51 3.52 11.82 -1.22
C HIS A 51 3.54 13.34 -0.98
N GLU A 52 4.45 13.85 -0.14
CA GLU A 52 4.53 15.27 0.21
C GLU A 52 4.76 16.18 -1.01
N THR A 53 5.38 15.66 -2.08
CA THR A 53 5.63 16.39 -3.33
C THR A 53 4.35 16.69 -4.10
N GLU A 54 3.24 16.05 -3.77
CA GLU A 54 1.90 16.38 -4.28
C GLU A 54 1.34 17.64 -3.59
N LEU A 55 1.89 18.02 -2.43
CA LEU A 55 1.48 19.15 -1.59
C LEU A 55 2.60 20.22 -1.50
N LYS A 56 3.01 20.75 -2.66
CA LYS A 56 4.18 21.66 -2.76
C LYS A 56 4.02 22.95 -1.95
N ASP A 57 2.97 23.70 -2.27
CA ASP A 57 2.73 25.05 -1.75
C ASP A 57 1.64 25.06 -0.66
N SER A 58 1.60 26.14 0.12
CA SER A 58 0.46 26.38 1.00
C SER A 58 -0.84 26.45 0.20
N GLY A 59 -1.89 25.80 0.70
CA GLY A 59 -3.18 25.68 0.04
C GLY A 59 -3.24 24.55 -0.99
N SER A 60 -2.11 23.91 -1.33
CA SER A 60 -2.13 22.71 -2.15
C SER A 60 -2.88 21.61 -1.41
N TYR A 61 -3.76 20.93 -2.12
CA TYR A 61 -4.57 19.86 -1.58
C TYR A 61 -4.70 18.71 -2.57
N VAL A 62 -4.99 17.54 -2.02
CA VAL A 62 -5.40 16.36 -2.77
C VAL A 62 -6.60 15.71 -2.09
N THR A 63 -7.50 15.12 -2.85
CA THR A 63 -8.58 14.29 -2.31
C THR A 63 -8.23 12.82 -2.46
N ARG A 64 -8.46 12.06 -1.38
CA ARG A 64 -8.12 10.64 -1.24
C ARG A 64 -9.27 9.90 -0.59
N TRP A 65 -9.07 8.62 -0.35
CA TRP A 65 -10.03 7.76 0.32
C TRP A 65 -9.30 6.83 1.29
N MET A 66 -9.85 6.68 2.49
CA MET A 66 -9.52 5.60 3.42
C MET A 66 -10.69 4.63 3.37
N VAL A 67 -10.61 3.65 2.46
CA VAL A 67 -11.74 2.79 2.07
C VAL A 67 -12.98 3.62 1.71
N ASN A 68 -13.93 3.76 2.64
CA ASN A 68 -15.22 4.40 2.41
C ASN A 68 -15.21 5.89 2.79
N ASP A 69 -14.20 6.34 3.55
CA ASP A 69 -14.11 7.71 4.04
C ASP A 69 -13.40 8.62 3.03
N PRO A 70 -14.05 9.65 2.47
CA PRO A 70 -13.40 10.60 1.60
C PRO A 70 -12.51 11.53 2.42
N VAL A 71 -11.24 11.65 2.05
CA VAL A 71 -10.22 12.43 2.76
C VAL A 71 -9.82 13.65 1.94
N LEU A 72 -9.71 14.79 2.60
CA LEU A 72 -9.10 16.02 2.09
C LEU A 72 -7.76 16.21 2.81
N LEU A 73 -6.67 15.98 2.09
CA LEU A 73 -5.32 16.33 2.57
C LEU A 73 -4.95 17.71 2.05
N VAL A 74 -4.46 18.58 2.93
CA VAL A 74 -4.10 19.96 2.59
C VAL A 74 -2.85 20.40 3.33
N LYS A 75 -1.99 21.17 2.67
CA LYS A 75 -0.89 21.89 3.31
C LYS A 75 -1.36 23.27 3.76
N ASN A 76 -1.35 23.54 5.06
CA ASN A 76 -1.83 24.81 5.60
C ASN A 76 -0.81 25.95 5.38
N ARG A 77 -1.08 27.13 5.95
CA ARG A 77 -0.18 28.30 5.85
C ARG A 77 1.08 28.19 6.70
N LYS A 78 1.07 27.31 7.70
CA LYS A 78 2.23 27.01 8.56
C LYS A 78 3.16 25.98 7.92
N GLY A 79 2.76 25.40 6.79
CA GLY A 79 3.50 24.35 6.09
C GLY A 79 3.19 22.93 6.60
N GLU A 80 2.27 22.80 7.57
CA GLU A 80 1.83 21.52 8.12
C GLU A 80 0.86 20.84 7.15
N ILE A 81 0.95 19.52 7.04
CA ILE A 81 -0.02 18.71 6.30
C ILE A 81 -1.13 18.29 7.26
N LYS A 82 -2.37 18.60 6.91
CA LYS A 82 -3.57 18.26 7.67
C LYS A 82 -4.47 17.36 6.84
N GLY A 83 -5.15 16.43 7.50
CA GLY A 83 -6.17 15.58 6.89
C GLY A 83 -7.52 15.80 7.53
N TYR A 84 -8.56 15.94 6.70
CA TYR A 84 -9.94 16.09 7.15
C TYR A 84 -10.83 15.08 6.43
N LEU A 85 -11.91 14.65 7.08
CA LEU A 85 -13.05 14.07 6.36
C LEU A 85 -13.56 15.13 5.38
N ASN A 86 -13.59 14.80 4.09
CA ASN A 86 -14.05 15.67 3.02
C ASN A 86 -15.59 15.72 3.01
N SER A 87 -16.17 16.24 4.09
CA SER A 87 -17.59 16.30 4.34
C SER A 87 -17.92 17.54 5.16
N CYS A 88 -18.77 18.41 4.62
CA CYS A 88 -19.23 19.62 5.27
C CYS A 88 -19.93 19.28 6.59
N THR A 89 -19.61 20.00 7.67
CA THR A 89 -20.22 19.76 8.99
C THR A 89 -21.67 20.21 9.08
N HIS A 90 -22.17 21.03 8.16
CA HIS A 90 -23.58 21.41 8.10
C HIS A 90 -24.51 20.24 7.71
N ARG A 91 -24.34 19.67 6.51
CA ARG A 91 -25.23 18.60 5.98
C ARG A 91 -24.50 17.50 5.21
N GLY A 92 -23.20 17.33 5.45
CA GLY A 92 -22.44 16.19 4.96
C GLY A 92 -21.98 16.24 3.49
N THR A 93 -22.31 17.30 2.74
CA THR A 93 -21.88 17.44 1.34
C THR A 93 -20.37 17.36 1.19
N GLN A 94 -19.88 16.59 0.23
CA GLN A 94 -18.47 16.55 -0.12
C GLN A 94 -17.97 17.94 -0.50
N LEU A 95 -16.92 18.43 0.17
CA LEU A 95 -16.47 19.82 0.04
C LEU A 95 -15.69 20.05 -1.25
N CYS A 96 -14.85 19.08 -1.61
CA CYS A 96 -14.04 19.12 -2.81
C CYS A 96 -14.20 17.84 -3.61
N THR A 97 -14.58 17.97 -4.88
CA THR A 97 -14.73 16.85 -5.82
C THR A 97 -13.60 16.82 -6.85
N ALA A 98 -12.78 17.86 -6.94
CA ALA A 98 -11.56 17.85 -7.74
C ALA A 98 -10.47 17.04 -7.03
N ASP A 99 -9.77 16.19 -7.78
CA ASP A 99 -8.76 15.26 -7.26
C ASP A 99 -7.57 15.96 -6.58
N HIS A 100 -7.23 17.15 -7.06
CA HIS A 100 -6.17 17.99 -6.51
C HIS A 100 -6.39 19.46 -6.87
N GLY A 101 -5.62 20.36 -6.25
CA GLY A 101 -5.61 21.76 -6.61
C GLY A 101 -4.87 22.63 -5.59
N ASN A 102 -5.05 23.94 -5.69
CA ASN A 102 -4.59 24.90 -4.70
C ASN A 102 -5.72 25.88 -4.34
N LYS A 103 -6.03 26.02 -3.06
CA LYS A 103 -7.11 26.90 -2.57
C LYS A 103 -6.70 27.64 -1.31
N LYS A 104 -7.30 28.81 -1.07
CA LYS A 104 -7.13 29.59 0.18
C LYS A 104 -8.14 29.20 1.26
N ASN A 105 -9.28 28.61 0.87
CA ASN A 105 -10.35 28.11 1.72
C ASN A 105 -11.20 27.10 0.93
N PHE A 106 -12.00 26.30 1.63
CA PHE A 106 -12.95 25.36 1.05
C PHE A 106 -14.37 25.82 1.32
N THR A 107 -15.10 26.21 0.28
CA THR A 107 -16.50 26.64 0.38
C THR A 107 -17.41 25.49 -0.06
N CYS A 108 -18.32 25.07 0.81
CA CYS A 108 -19.29 24.02 0.54
C CYS A 108 -20.22 24.45 -0.60
N PRO A 109 -20.38 23.62 -1.66
CA PRO A 109 -21.21 23.96 -2.81
C PRO A 109 -22.71 23.99 -2.49
N TYR A 110 -23.14 23.47 -1.33
CA TYR A 110 -24.56 23.40 -0.98
C TYR A 110 -25.07 24.73 -0.40
N HIS A 111 -24.51 25.19 0.73
CA HIS A 111 -25.00 26.36 1.47
C HIS A 111 -23.91 27.41 1.73
N GLY A 112 -22.72 27.27 1.14
CA GLY A 112 -21.65 28.27 1.25
C GLY A 112 -20.92 28.32 2.59
N TRP A 113 -21.05 27.30 3.45
CA TRP A 113 -20.19 27.17 4.63
C TRP A 113 -18.73 27.07 4.20
N SER A 114 -17.89 27.93 4.74
CA SER A 114 -16.51 28.14 4.28
C SER A 114 -15.51 27.82 5.37
N TYR A 115 -14.54 26.98 5.07
CA TYR A 115 -13.52 26.50 6.01
C TYR A 115 -12.13 26.98 5.59
N ASN A 116 -11.28 27.37 6.53
CA ASN A 116 -9.89 27.70 6.23
C ASN A 116 -9.04 26.41 6.06
N LEU A 117 -7.72 26.56 5.86
CA LEU A 117 -6.82 25.43 5.66
C LEU A 117 -6.49 24.65 6.94
N ASP A 118 -6.83 25.22 8.10
CA ASP A 118 -6.73 24.60 9.42
C ASP A 118 -8.05 23.92 9.82
N GLY A 119 -9.03 23.86 8.91
CA GLY A 119 -10.31 23.19 9.10
C GLY A 119 -11.36 24.02 9.85
N GLU A 120 -11.04 25.23 10.30
CA GLU A 120 -11.96 26.06 11.06
C GLU A 120 -13.07 26.63 10.17
N LEU A 121 -14.31 26.63 10.67
CA LEU A 121 -15.43 27.28 10.00
C LEU A 121 -15.29 28.81 10.11
N ILE A 122 -14.92 29.45 9.01
CA ILE A 122 -14.70 30.91 8.95
C ILE A 122 -15.92 31.68 8.45
N GLY A 123 -16.74 31.06 7.60
CA GLY A 123 -17.83 31.75 6.90
C GLY A 123 -19.13 30.95 6.86
N ILE A 124 -20.23 31.62 7.17
CA ILE A 124 -21.60 31.11 7.02
C ILE A 124 -22.39 32.17 6.24
N VAL A 125 -23.07 31.79 5.17
CA VAL A 125 -23.94 32.71 4.41
C VAL A 125 -25.07 33.19 5.33
N ALA A 126 -25.35 34.50 5.30
CA ALA A 126 -26.26 35.21 6.21
C ALA A 126 -25.88 35.23 7.71
N GLY A 127 -24.94 34.39 8.17
CA GLY A 127 -24.32 34.44 9.49
C GLY A 127 -25.32 34.55 10.65
N ASN A 128 -25.01 35.41 11.62
CA ASN A 128 -25.83 35.60 12.82
C ASN A 128 -27.24 36.12 12.52
N LYS A 129 -27.52 36.66 11.32
CA LYS A 129 -28.87 37.10 10.95
C LYS A 129 -29.88 35.95 10.91
N VAL A 130 -29.41 34.72 10.64
CA VAL A 130 -30.25 33.52 10.58
C VAL A 130 -29.93 32.51 11.67
N TYR A 131 -28.69 32.47 12.16
CA TYR A 131 -28.25 31.54 13.20
C TYR A 131 -28.26 32.13 14.62
N GLY A 132 -28.43 33.45 14.78
CA GLY A 132 -28.31 34.12 16.09
C GLY A 132 -26.86 34.28 16.56
N GLU A 133 -26.68 34.93 17.72
CA GLU A 133 -25.35 35.09 18.36
C GLU A 133 -24.89 33.83 19.10
N GLU A 134 -25.81 32.89 19.38
CA GLU A 134 -25.52 31.64 20.09
C GLU A 134 -24.79 30.60 19.21
N MET A 135 -24.75 30.80 17.89
CA MET A 135 -24.03 29.91 16.98
C MET A 135 -22.52 30.12 17.11
N ASP A 136 -21.87 29.25 17.86
CA ASP A 136 -20.41 29.19 17.90
C ASP A 136 -19.86 28.44 16.69
N LYS A 137 -18.99 29.08 15.91
CA LYS A 137 -18.37 28.45 14.74
C LYS A 137 -17.28 27.46 15.12
N SER A 138 -16.67 27.56 16.31
CA SER A 138 -15.60 26.65 16.71
C SER A 138 -16.09 25.21 16.88
N ASP A 139 -17.38 25.03 17.19
CA ASP A 139 -17.99 23.70 17.35
C ASP A 139 -18.21 22.97 16.01
N TRP A 140 -17.98 23.65 14.89
CA TRP A 140 -18.35 23.17 13.55
C TRP A 140 -17.19 23.15 12.56
N GLY A 141 -15.94 23.11 13.03
CA GLY A 141 -14.77 22.85 12.20
C GLY A 141 -14.85 21.49 11.48
N LEU A 142 -14.04 21.32 10.44
CA LEU A 142 -13.92 20.04 9.73
C LEU A 142 -13.47 18.94 10.69
N ARG A 143 -14.02 17.73 10.48
CA ARG A 143 -13.62 16.55 11.27
C ARG A 143 -12.23 16.14 10.83
N GLU A 144 -11.26 16.23 11.72
CA GLU A 144 -9.88 15.81 11.46
C GLU A 144 -9.79 14.29 11.28
N ILE A 145 -8.89 13.85 10.40
CA ILE A 145 -8.44 12.46 10.41
C ILE A 145 -7.62 12.27 11.69
N PRO A 146 -7.99 11.32 12.58
CA PRO A 146 -7.46 11.24 13.94
C PRO A 146 -5.93 11.21 14.01
N GLN A 147 -5.28 10.49 13.10
CA GLN A 147 -3.82 10.53 12.98
C GLN A 147 -3.41 10.72 11.53
N VAL A 148 -2.49 11.67 11.32
CA VAL A 148 -1.78 11.89 10.05
C VAL A 148 -0.30 12.05 10.37
N ALA A 149 0.54 11.26 9.72
CA ALA A 149 1.98 11.29 9.92
C ALA A 149 2.70 11.05 8.59
N SER A 150 3.98 11.35 8.55
CA SER A 150 4.80 11.11 7.37
C SER A 150 6.12 10.43 7.73
N TYR A 151 6.59 9.56 6.84
CA TYR A 151 7.91 8.96 6.89
C TYR A 151 8.53 9.02 5.49
N GLN A 152 9.72 9.59 5.34
CA GLN A 152 10.42 9.75 4.05
C GLN A 152 9.51 10.34 2.94
N GLY A 153 8.73 11.37 3.26
CA GLY A 153 7.80 12.03 2.34
C GLY A 153 6.49 11.29 2.06
N MET A 154 6.37 10.02 2.48
CA MET A 154 5.13 9.24 2.38
C MET A 154 4.17 9.67 3.49
N ILE A 155 2.96 10.09 3.15
CA ILE A 155 1.93 10.53 4.10
C ILE A 155 0.93 9.41 4.31
N PHE A 156 0.73 9.04 5.58
CA PHE A 156 -0.24 8.03 5.99
C PHE A 156 -1.31 8.66 6.91
N GLY A 157 -2.49 8.05 6.92
CA GLY A 157 -3.57 8.37 7.86
C GLY A 157 -4.05 7.13 8.61
N CYS A 158 -4.56 7.31 9.82
CA CYS A 158 -5.25 6.28 10.59
C CYS A 158 -6.53 6.84 11.23
N LEU A 159 -7.61 6.06 11.20
CA LEU A 159 -8.90 6.43 11.78
C LEU A 159 -8.99 6.11 13.28
N ASP A 160 -8.02 5.36 13.83
CA ASP A 160 -7.97 5.04 15.25
C ASP A 160 -7.11 6.07 16.01
N PRO A 161 -7.72 6.89 16.88
CA PRO A 161 -6.97 7.85 17.70
C PRO A 161 -6.03 7.18 18.71
N ALA A 162 -6.20 5.87 18.96
CA ALA A 162 -5.34 5.08 19.84
C ALA A 162 -4.35 4.18 19.07
N ALA A 163 -4.26 4.29 17.74
CA ALA A 163 -3.25 3.58 16.97
C ALA A 163 -1.82 3.98 17.41
N MET A 164 -0.90 3.02 17.34
CA MET A 164 0.51 3.28 17.57
C MET A 164 1.04 4.32 16.55
N PRO A 165 2.07 5.10 16.92
CA PRO A 165 2.70 6.05 16.00
C PRO A 165 3.15 5.36 14.69
N LEU A 166 3.09 6.08 13.56
CA LEU A 166 3.46 5.54 12.23
C LEU A 166 4.85 4.89 12.22
N GLU A 167 5.81 5.49 12.90
CA GLU A 167 7.17 4.95 12.95
C GLU A 167 7.29 3.62 13.68
N GLU A 168 6.45 3.37 14.69
CA GLU A 168 6.35 2.08 15.38
C GLU A 168 5.55 1.08 14.54
N TYR A 169 4.52 1.56 13.83
CA TYR A 169 3.76 0.74 12.89
C TYR A 169 4.64 0.19 11.78
N LEU A 170 5.45 1.04 11.14
CA LEU A 170 6.38 0.64 10.09
C LEU A 170 7.48 -0.29 10.63
N GLY A 171 7.90 -0.13 11.89
CA GLY A 171 8.90 -0.98 12.53
C GLY A 171 10.17 -1.12 11.69
N ASP A 172 10.59 -2.36 11.46
CA ASP A 172 11.77 -2.68 10.67
C ASP A 172 11.63 -2.31 9.17
N MET A 173 10.41 -2.14 8.64
CA MET A 173 10.20 -1.70 7.26
C MET A 173 10.84 -0.33 6.97
N LYS A 174 11.01 0.51 8.00
CA LYS A 174 11.71 1.80 7.90
C LYS A 174 13.10 1.68 7.31
N TRP A 175 13.85 0.65 7.69
CA TRP A 175 15.21 0.41 7.21
C TRP A 175 15.25 0.18 5.69
N TYR A 176 14.24 -0.50 5.14
CA TYR A 176 14.09 -0.73 3.71
C TYR A 176 13.51 0.49 2.98
N PHE A 177 12.62 1.24 3.64
CA PHE A 177 12.13 2.50 3.12
C PHE A 177 13.23 3.55 2.99
N ASP A 178 14.23 3.55 3.88
CA ASP A 178 15.39 4.44 3.75
C ASP A 178 16.18 4.12 2.47
N ILE A 179 16.35 2.84 2.12
CA ILE A 179 16.96 2.41 0.85
C ILE A 179 16.13 2.90 -0.35
N LEU A 180 14.81 2.73 -0.30
CA LEU A 180 13.93 3.02 -1.43
C LEU A 180 13.63 4.51 -1.59
N LEU A 181 13.57 5.28 -0.50
CA LEU A 181 13.04 6.64 -0.47
C LEU A 181 14.08 7.68 -0.05
N GLY A 182 15.00 7.30 0.83
CA GLY A 182 16.02 8.16 1.44
C GLY A 182 17.39 8.12 0.76
N ARG A 183 17.57 7.31 -0.30
CA ARG A 183 18.89 7.09 -0.92
C ARG A 183 19.53 8.35 -1.51
N SER A 184 18.76 9.29 -2.07
CA SER A 184 19.31 10.47 -2.77
C SER A 184 19.04 11.79 -2.06
N ASP A 185 19.85 12.80 -2.38
CA ASP A 185 19.67 14.15 -1.82
C ASP A 185 18.30 14.72 -2.24
N GLY A 186 17.48 15.08 -1.26
CA GLY A 186 16.12 15.58 -1.48
C GLY A 186 15.06 14.49 -1.70
N GLY A 187 15.42 13.21 -1.60
CA GLY A 187 14.51 12.07 -1.61
C GLY A 187 13.81 11.81 -2.95
N MET A 188 12.69 11.10 -2.88
CA MET A 188 11.84 10.77 -4.03
C MET A 188 10.87 11.90 -4.38
N GLU A 189 10.41 11.93 -5.64
CA GLU A 189 9.27 12.74 -6.06
C GLU A 189 8.26 11.94 -6.87
N VAL A 190 6.97 12.21 -6.63
CA VAL A 190 5.89 11.78 -7.53
C VAL A 190 5.91 12.66 -8.78
N ARG A 191 6.00 12.06 -9.97
CA ARG A 191 5.78 12.78 -11.24
C ARG A 191 4.40 12.46 -11.81
N GLY A 192 3.62 13.51 -12.06
CA GLY A 192 2.24 13.41 -12.55
C GLY A 192 1.23 13.18 -11.42
N LEU A 193 0.09 12.60 -11.79
CA LEU A 193 -1.00 12.21 -10.88
C LEU A 193 -1.05 10.67 -10.81
N PRO A 194 -1.58 10.10 -9.72
CA PRO A 194 -1.79 8.66 -9.69
C PRO A 194 -2.73 8.21 -10.81
N GLN A 195 -2.34 7.15 -11.50
CA GLN A 195 -3.26 6.46 -12.40
C GLN A 195 -4.28 5.69 -11.56
N ARG A 196 -5.55 5.75 -11.97
CA ARG A 196 -6.67 5.18 -11.22
C ARG A 196 -7.56 4.35 -12.13
N TRP A 197 -7.85 3.12 -11.71
CA TRP A 197 -8.81 2.25 -12.40
C TRP A 197 -9.45 1.29 -11.40
N VAL A 198 -10.56 0.67 -11.81
CA VAL A 198 -11.22 -0.37 -11.01
C VAL A 198 -10.87 -1.72 -11.58
N ALA A 199 -10.33 -2.60 -10.74
CA ALA A 199 -10.06 -3.99 -11.06
C ALA A 199 -11.06 -4.90 -10.33
N LYS A 200 -11.45 -6.00 -11.00
CA LYS A 200 -12.21 -7.08 -10.38
C LYS A 200 -11.23 -7.96 -9.61
N ALA A 201 -10.92 -7.58 -8.37
CA ALA A 201 -9.99 -8.30 -7.51
C ALA A 201 -10.37 -8.08 -6.05
N ASN A 202 -10.01 -9.01 -5.16
CA ASN A 202 -10.01 -8.75 -3.73
C ASN A 202 -8.68 -8.09 -3.33
N TRP A 203 -8.72 -7.14 -2.40
CA TRP A 203 -7.54 -6.39 -1.97
C TRP A 203 -6.43 -7.28 -1.38
N LYS A 204 -6.78 -8.40 -0.75
CA LYS A 204 -5.79 -9.33 -0.19
C LYS A 204 -4.96 -9.99 -1.28
N ALA A 205 -5.60 -10.47 -2.34
CA ALA A 205 -4.91 -11.12 -3.46
C ALA A 205 -3.96 -10.15 -4.19
N THR A 206 -4.36 -8.89 -4.34
CA THR A 206 -3.50 -7.87 -4.96
C THR A 206 -2.34 -7.45 -4.06
N ALA A 207 -2.61 -7.26 -2.76
CA ALA A 207 -1.58 -6.89 -1.78
C ALA A 207 -0.55 -8.00 -1.60
N GLU A 208 -1.02 -9.25 -1.49
CA GLU A 208 -0.18 -10.44 -1.36
C GLU A 208 0.71 -10.66 -2.60
N ASN A 209 0.14 -10.58 -3.81
CA ASN A 209 0.90 -10.79 -5.04
C ASN A 209 2.15 -9.90 -5.09
N PHE A 210 2.01 -8.61 -4.79
CA PHE A 210 3.17 -7.73 -4.73
C PHE A 210 4.03 -7.92 -3.47
N ALA A 211 3.42 -8.16 -2.32
CA ALA A 211 4.19 -8.30 -1.09
C ALA A 211 5.07 -9.57 -1.08
N ALA A 212 4.63 -10.66 -1.72
CA ALA A 212 5.13 -12.00 -1.42
C ALA A 212 5.39 -12.91 -2.64
N ASP A 213 4.90 -12.60 -3.84
CA ASP A 213 4.89 -13.57 -4.95
C ASP A 213 5.80 -13.21 -6.13
N PRO A 214 7.13 -13.38 -6.04
CA PRO A 214 7.99 -13.38 -7.22
C PRO A 214 7.84 -14.63 -8.11
N TYR A 215 7.11 -15.66 -7.65
CA TYR A 215 6.98 -16.94 -8.34
C TYR A 215 6.12 -16.87 -9.60
N HIS A 216 5.03 -16.10 -9.58
CA HIS A 216 4.14 -15.97 -10.74
C HIS A 216 4.82 -15.41 -12.00
N VAL A 217 5.89 -14.60 -11.84
CA VAL A 217 6.52 -13.81 -12.92
C VAL A 217 6.87 -14.65 -14.14
N GLN A 218 7.41 -15.86 -13.96
CA GLN A 218 7.82 -16.72 -15.08
C GLN A 218 6.64 -17.28 -15.89
N THR A 219 5.46 -17.39 -15.29
CA THR A 219 4.27 -17.95 -15.92
C THR A 219 3.31 -16.86 -16.36
N THR A 220 2.89 -15.99 -15.44
CA THR A 220 1.93 -14.92 -15.72
C THR A 220 2.49 -13.95 -16.75
N HIS A 221 3.75 -13.53 -16.60
CA HIS A 221 4.38 -12.59 -17.52
C HIS A 221 5.21 -13.27 -18.61
N ARG A 222 4.88 -14.53 -18.96
CA ARG A 222 5.63 -15.32 -19.95
C ARG A 222 5.82 -14.58 -21.28
N SER A 223 4.80 -13.82 -21.69
CA SER A 223 4.85 -12.94 -22.87
C SER A 223 6.04 -11.97 -22.82
N THR A 224 6.24 -11.30 -21.68
CA THR A 224 7.33 -10.33 -21.47
C THR A 224 8.69 -11.00 -21.28
N VAL A 225 8.73 -12.23 -20.75
CA VAL A 225 9.95 -13.06 -20.69
C VAL A 225 10.41 -13.40 -22.12
N GLU A 226 9.49 -13.80 -23.00
CA GLU A 226 9.81 -14.11 -24.41
C GLU A 226 10.24 -12.88 -25.22
N LEU A 227 9.83 -11.69 -24.79
CA LEU A 227 10.26 -10.41 -25.36
C LEU A 227 11.58 -9.88 -24.76
N GLY A 228 12.18 -10.58 -23.79
CA GLY A 228 13.41 -10.15 -23.11
C GLY A 228 13.24 -8.92 -22.21
N ILE A 229 12.00 -8.61 -21.82
CA ILE A 229 11.67 -7.51 -20.91
C ILE A 229 11.79 -7.96 -19.45
N SER A 230 11.32 -9.19 -19.17
CA SER A 230 11.38 -9.82 -17.85
C SER A 230 12.53 -10.84 -17.76
N PRO A 231 12.98 -11.22 -16.56
CA PRO A 231 14.11 -12.15 -16.40
C PRO A 231 13.91 -13.48 -17.13
N GLU A 232 14.88 -13.87 -17.96
CA GLU A 232 14.87 -15.14 -18.72
C GLU A 232 15.18 -16.37 -17.87
N ASP A 233 15.91 -16.19 -16.76
CA ASP A 233 16.27 -17.29 -15.86
C ASP A 233 15.00 -17.76 -15.12
N PRO A 234 14.53 -19.00 -15.32
CA PRO A 234 13.33 -19.50 -14.67
C PRO A 234 13.48 -19.59 -13.14
N LEU A 235 14.70 -19.53 -12.62
CA LEU A 235 15.01 -19.55 -11.19
C LEU A 235 15.33 -18.16 -10.62
N TYR A 236 15.03 -17.06 -11.34
CA TYR A 236 15.42 -15.72 -10.90
C TYR A 236 14.92 -15.38 -9.48
N ALA A 237 13.72 -15.82 -9.12
CA ALA A 237 13.11 -15.62 -7.81
C ALA A 237 13.63 -16.61 -6.75
N GLY A 238 14.48 -17.56 -7.12
CA GLY A 238 15.24 -18.38 -6.19
C GLY A 238 16.46 -17.67 -5.60
N TYR A 239 16.75 -16.44 -6.05
CA TYR A 239 17.91 -15.66 -5.62
C TYR A 239 17.51 -14.48 -4.76
N GLY A 240 18.34 -14.18 -3.76
CA GLY A 240 18.10 -13.10 -2.80
C GLY A 240 17.26 -13.56 -1.62
N HIS A 241 16.53 -12.63 -1.01
CA HIS A 241 15.88 -12.86 0.27
C HIS A 241 14.44 -12.37 0.31
N GLN A 242 13.57 -13.16 0.94
CA GLN A 242 12.25 -12.72 1.36
C GLN A 242 12.31 -12.33 2.83
N ILE A 243 11.92 -11.11 3.17
CA ILE A 243 11.99 -10.56 4.53
C ILE A 243 10.58 -10.29 5.04
N VAL A 244 10.28 -10.87 6.19
CA VAL A 244 9.08 -10.58 6.97
C VAL A 244 9.43 -9.59 8.08
N THR A 245 8.70 -8.48 8.15
CA THR A 245 8.81 -7.53 9.27
C THR A 245 7.51 -7.50 10.07
N GLU A 246 7.42 -6.66 11.11
CA GLU A 246 6.25 -6.60 11.97
C GLU A 246 4.98 -6.17 11.22
N ASN A 247 3.83 -6.36 11.88
CA ASN A 247 2.52 -5.88 11.42
C ASN A 247 2.11 -6.39 10.03
N GLY A 248 2.62 -7.56 9.62
CA GLY A 248 2.30 -8.19 8.33
C GLY A 248 2.92 -7.47 7.13
N HIS A 249 3.95 -6.66 7.35
CA HIS A 249 4.72 -6.04 6.28
C HIS A 249 5.76 -7.02 5.72
N GLY A 250 6.24 -6.77 4.50
CA GLY A 250 7.29 -7.59 3.94
C GLY A 250 7.88 -7.04 2.66
N ILE A 251 9.07 -7.51 2.34
CA ILE A 251 9.82 -7.12 1.15
C ILE A 251 10.66 -8.29 0.63
N ASN A 252 10.72 -8.41 -0.69
CA ASN A 252 11.61 -9.31 -1.40
C ASN A 252 12.76 -8.48 -1.96
N VAL A 253 13.99 -8.91 -1.68
CA VAL A 253 15.24 -8.35 -2.20
C VAL A 253 15.80 -9.36 -3.18
N ILE A 254 15.50 -9.19 -4.47
CA ILE A 254 15.85 -10.18 -5.50
C ILE A 254 17.21 -9.83 -6.10
N THR A 255 18.16 -10.77 -6.07
CA THR A 255 19.52 -10.60 -6.59
C THR A 255 19.76 -11.44 -7.85
N SER A 256 20.97 -11.39 -8.40
CA SER A 256 21.39 -12.36 -9.42
C SER A 256 21.76 -13.70 -8.77
N LYS A 257 21.90 -14.75 -9.60
CA LYS A 257 22.43 -16.06 -9.21
C LYS A 257 23.76 -16.01 -8.43
N THR A 258 24.60 -15.02 -8.74
CA THR A 258 25.92 -14.89 -8.12
C THR A 258 25.90 -14.09 -6.83
N GLY A 259 24.74 -13.54 -6.44
CA GLY A 259 24.61 -12.54 -5.37
C GLY A 259 25.17 -11.16 -5.75
N LYS A 260 25.88 -11.04 -6.88
CA LYS A 260 26.43 -9.77 -7.37
C LYS A 260 25.49 -9.13 -8.37
N ALA A 261 25.32 -7.81 -8.30
CA ALA A 261 24.54 -7.10 -9.31
C ALA A 261 25.20 -7.23 -10.69
N ARG A 262 24.42 -7.66 -11.69
CA ARG A 262 24.81 -7.52 -13.10
C ARG A 262 24.86 -6.04 -13.50
N VAL A 263 23.97 -5.24 -12.92
CA VAL A 263 23.83 -3.81 -13.16
C VAL A 263 23.75 -3.12 -11.80
N PRO A 264 24.86 -2.52 -11.32
CA PRO A 264 24.91 -1.91 -9.99
C PRO A 264 23.82 -0.84 -9.81
N TYR A 265 23.33 -0.71 -8.57
CA TYR A 265 22.31 0.29 -8.20
C TYR A 265 21.10 0.32 -9.14
N GLN A 266 20.68 -0.86 -9.62
CA GLN A 266 19.55 -1.06 -10.53
C GLN A 266 19.59 -0.19 -11.81
N GLY A 267 20.78 0.21 -12.27
CA GLY A 267 20.95 1.01 -13.49
C GLY A 267 20.69 2.51 -13.31
N THR A 268 20.67 3.00 -12.07
CA THR A 268 20.67 4.44 -11.80
C THR A 268 21.97 5.11 -12.28
N PRO A 269 21.94 6.40 -12.68
CA PRO A 269 23.11 7.10 -13.19
C PRO A 269 24.28 7.13 -12.20
N GLU A 270 25.51 6.90 -12.67
CA GLU A 270 26.71 6.88 -11.83
C GLU A 270 26.94 8.18 -11.04
N SER A 271 26.47 9.31 -11.59
CA SER A 271 26.51 10.60 -10.90
C SER A 271 25.73 10.62 -9.59
N MET A 272 24.82 9.67 -9.38
CA MET A 272 24.00 9.56 -8.17
C MET A 272 24.63 8.70 -7.08
N TRP A 273 25.51 7.77 -7.43
CA TRP A 273 26.04 6.79 -6.48
C TRP A 273 26.78 7.40 -5.27
N PRO A 274 27.50 8.53 -5.39
CA PRO A 274 28.07 9.20 -4.22
C PRO A 274 27.02 9.66 -3.20
N MET A 275 25.80 10.01 -3.64
CA MET A 275 24.71 10.37 -2.73
C MET A 275 24.19 9.14 -1.98
N PHE A 276 24.05 8.00 -2.66
CA PHE A 276 23.61 6.75 -2.03
C PHE A 276 24.55 6.35 -0.89
N LYS A 277 25.86 6.34 -1.16
CA LYS A 277 26.90 6.03 -0.15
C LYS A 277 26.96 7.01 1.00
N LYS A 278 26.51 8.24 0.80
CA LYS A 278 26.47 9.29 1.82
C LYS A 278 25.22 9.16 2.70
N ASN A 279 24.08 8.83 2.11
CA ASN A 279 22.78 8.87 2.78
C ASN A 279 22.36 7.53 3.38
N LEU A 280 22.92 6.42 2.90
CA LEU A 280 22.64 5.07 3.38
C LEU A 280 23.75 4.56 4.31
N THR A 281 23.40 3.63 5.22
CA THR A 281 24.42 2.87 5.95
C THR A 281 25.21 1.96 5.00
N PRO A 282 26.41 1.49 5.38
CA PRO A 282 27.17 0.55 4.56
C PRO A 282 26.37 -0.70 4.16
N GLU A 283 25.57 -1.24 5.09
CA GLU A 283 24.72 -2.41 4.85
C GLU A 283 23.59 -2.11 3.87
N GLN A 284 22.95 -0.94 3.99
CA GLN A 284 21.92 -0.47 3.07
C GLN A 284 22.48 -0.23 1.65
N ASP A 285 23.67 0.37 1.54
CA ASP A 285 24.37 0.57 0.26
C ASP A 285 24.75 -0.77 -0.37
N GLU A 286 25.23 -1.74 0.41
CA GLU A 286 25.53 -3.10 -0.06
C GLU A 286 24.28 -3.75 -0.68
N ILE A 287 23.15 -3.73 0.03
CA ILE A 287 21.87 -4.25 -0.48
C ILE A 287 21.46 -3.51 -1.77
N LEU A 288 21.44 -2.17 -1.75
CA LEU A 288 21.03 -1.38 -2.92
C LEU A 288 21.94 -1.61 -4.13
N SER A 289 23.24 -1.74 -3.93
CA SER A 289 24.20 -1.94 -5.01
C SER A 289 24.10 -3.32 -5.65
N GLY A 290 23.64 -4.33 -4.90
CA GLY A 290 23.56 -5.74 -5.30
C GLY A 290 22.20 -6.21 -5.84
N VAL A 291 21.12 -5.50 -5.49
CA VAL A 291 19.74 -5.87 -5.82
C VAL A 291 19.39 -5.65 -7.30
N THR A 292 18.54 -6.52 -7.84
CA THR A 292 17.95 -6.39 -9.18
C THR A 292 16.54 -5.82 -9.09
N VAL A 293 15.73 -6.31 -8.16
CA VAL A 293 14.34 -5.87 -7.93
C VAL A 293 14.06 -5.85 -6.43
N PHE A 294 13.47 -4.76 -5.95
CA PHE A 294 12.69 -4.80 -4.72
C PHE A 294 11.22 -4.92 -5.05
N VAL A 295 10.50 -5.79 -4.35
CA VAL A 295 9.04 -5.84 -4.42
C VAL A 295 8.49 -6.18 -3.04
N GLY A 296 7.49 -5.44 -2.57
CA GLY A 296 7.03 -5.58 -1.19
C GLY A 296 5.72 -4.87 -0.91
N GLY A 297 5.33 -4.87 0.36
CA GLY A 297 4.11 -4.22 0.82
C GLY A 297 4.15 -3.79 2.28
N VAL A 298 3.45 -2.70 2.53
CA VAL A 298 3.06 -2.26 3.88
C VAL A 298 1.58 -2.56 4.04
N TYR A 299 1.30 -3.41 5.01
CA TYR A 299 -0.06 -3.81 5.37
C TYR A 299 -0.92 -2.56 5.69
N PRO A 300 -2.23 -2.57 5.40
CA PRO A 300 -2.97 -3.63 4.72
C PRO A 300 -2.82 -3.63 3.20
N ASN A 301 -2.71 -2.46 2.56
CA ASN A 301 -3.00 -2.33 1.14
C ASN A 301 -2.06 -1.39 0.36
N LEU A 302 -0.88 -1.05 0.89
CA LEU A 302 0.18 -0.40 0.12
C LEU A 302 1.13 -1.47 -0.41
N SER A 303 1.39 -1.47 -1.70
CA SER A 303 2.46 -2.28 -2.30
C SER A 303 3.42 -1.42 -3.10
N PHE A 304 4.60 -1.97 -3.38
CA PHE A 304 5.60 -1.31 -4.18
C PHE A 304 6.47 -2.26 -4.97
N VAL A 305 7.02 -1.73 -6.06
CA VAL A 305 8.07 -2.38 -6.83
C VAL A 305 9.10 -1.33 -7.25
N SER A 306 10.37 -1.67 -7.10
CA SER A 306 11.52 -0.93 -7.63
C SER A 306 12.26 -1.88 -8.57
N PRO A 307 11.88 -1.95 -9.86
CA PRO A 307 12.51 -2.85 -10.81
C PRO A 307 13.62 -2.15 -11.58
N ILE A 308 14.41 -2.93 -12.32
CA ILE A 308 15.21 -2.43 -13.43
C ILE A 308 14.44 -2.70 -14.73
N HIS A 309 14.34 -1.71 -15.61
CA HIS A 309 13.61 -1.81 -16.87
C HIS A 309 14.39 -1.16 -18.02
N GLY A 310 14.01 -1.46 -19.26
CA GLY A 310 14.66 -0.97 -20.48
C GLY A 310 15.51 -2.04 -21.19
N THR A 311 16.23 -1.62 -22.23
CA THR A 311 17.13 -2.49 -23.01
C THR A 311 18.59 -2.25 -22.64
N GLU A 312 19.48 -3.17 -23.04
CA GLU A 312 20.92 -3.05 -22.78
C GLU A 312 21.46 -1.70 -23.27
N GLY A 313 22.11 -0.94 -22.37
CA GLY A 313 22.59 0.42 -22.61
C GLY A 313 21.61 1.56 -22.28
N HIS A 314 20.33 1.25 -22.04
CA HIS A 314 19.27 2.22 -21.72
C HIS A 314 18.40 1.77 -20.54
N LEU A 315 19.05 1.20 -19.51
CA LEU A 315 18.39 0.73 -18.31
C LEU A 315 18.00 1.88 -17.39
N HIS A 316 16.88 1.71 -16.70
CA HIS A 316 16.37 2.68 -15.76
C HIS A 316 15.62 1.97 -14.64
N ASN A 317 15.79 2.52 -13.45
CA ASN A 317 15.02 2.22 -12.26
C ASN A 317 14.01 3.34 -11.98
N TYR A 318 12.86 2.94 -11.46
CA TYR A 318 11.86 3.81 -10.85
C TYR A 318 11.27 3.10 -9.64
N LEU A 319 10.60 3.84 -8.76
CA LEU A 319 9.80 3.27 -7.70
C LEU A 319 8.33 3.43 -8.04
N ASN A 320 7.58 2.34 -8.02
CA ASN A 320 6.14 2.38 -8.23
C ASN A 320 5.41 2.00 -6.94
N PHE A 321 4.73 2.96 -6.33
CA PHE A 321 3.80 2.70 -5.23
C PHE A 321 2.39 2.50 -5.76
N ARG A 322 1.65 1.65 -5.05
CA ARG A 322 0.27 1.33 -5.41
C ARG A 322 -0.58 1.07 -4.17
N MET A 323 -1.78 1.62 -4.19
CA MET A 323 -2.77 1.41 -3.13
C MET A 323 -3.93 0.59 -3.70
N TRP A 324 -4.26 -0.50 -3.01
CA TRP A 324 -5.40 -1.36 -3.31
C TRP A 324 -6.59 -0.94 -2.46
N ARG A 325 -7.30 0.12 -2.86
CA ARG A 325 -8.47 0.57 -2.10
C ARG A 325 -9.61 -0.42 -2.33
N PRO A 326 -10.05 -1.20 -1.33
CA PRO A 326 -11.21 -2.04 -1.54
C PRO A 326 -12.47 -1.18 -1.64
N ILE A 327 -13.31 -1.51 -2.62
CA ILE A 327 -14.63 -0.90 -2.83
C ILE A 327 -15.73 -1.97 -2.81
N GLY A 328 -15.41 -3.13 -2.25
CA GLY A 328 -16.23 -4.31 -2.10
C GLY A 328 -15.38 -5.57 -1.95
N PRO A 329 -16.00 -6.74 -1.66
CA PRO A 329 -15.28 -8.01 -1.54
C PRO A 329 -14.60 -8.46 -2.85
N GLU A 330 -15.06 -7.95 -3.99
CA GLU A 330 -14.70 -8.43 -5.33
C GLU A 330 -14.07 -7.35 -6.21
N LYS A 331 -13.85 -6.16 -5.65
CA LYS A 331 -13.41 -4.99 -6.41
C LYS A 331 -12.46 -4.13 -5.60
N VAL A 332 -11.42 -3.67 -6.29
CA VAL A 332 -10.50 -2.64 -5.79
C VAL A 332 -10.45 -1.47 -6.77
N GLU A 333 -10.38 -0.25 -6.25
CA GLU A 333 -9.86 0.88 -7.01
C GLU A 333 -8.35 0.90 -6.80
N VAL A 334 -7.59 0.68 -7.88
CA VAL A 334 -6.13 0.73 -7.87
C VAL A 334 -5.71 2.17 -8.06
N TRP A 335 -4.80 2.64 -7.21
CA TRP A 335 -4.12 3.93 -7.39
C TRP A 335 -2.64 3.66 -7.53
N CYS A 336 -2.01 4.17 -8.59
CA CYS A 336 -0.65 3.81 -8.97
C CYS A 336 0.18 5.09 -9.17
N TRP A 337 1.23 5.26 -8.39
CA TRP A 337 2.13 6.42 -8.43
C TRP A 337 3.48 6.04 -9.04
N PHE A 338 3.99 6.89 -9.92
CA PHE A 338 5.37 6.84 -10.37
C PHE A 338 6.22 7.77 -9.51
N LEU A 339 7.23 7.19 -8.85
CA LEU A 339 8.22 7.90 -8.05
C LEU A 339 9.61 7.73 -8.64
N ILE A 340 10.39 8.79 -8.54
CA ILE A 340 11.77 8.84 -9.04
C ILE A 340 12.62 9.72 -8.15
N ASP A 341 13.91 9.44 -8.05
CA ASP A 341 14.82 10.28 -7.27
C ASP A 341 14.79 11.72 -7.78
N LYS A 342 14.53 12.67 -6.88
CA LYS A 342 14.42 14.08 -7.24
C LYS A 342 15.71 14.62 -7.83
N ALA A 343 16.86 14.11 -7.37
CA ALA A 343 18.19 14.48 -7.86
C ALA A 343 18.58 13.84 -9.21
N ALA A 344 17.76 12.94 -9.77
CA ALA A 344 18.09 12.29 -11.03
C ALA A 344 18.09 13.29 -12.22
N PRO A 345 18.93 13.08 -13.25
CA PRO A 345 18.89 13.87 -14.48
C PRO A 345 17.52 13.79 -15.16
N GLU A 346 17.05 14.90 -15.75
CA GLU A 346 15.71 14.98 -16.34
C GLU A 346 15.49 13.97 -17.48
N GLU A 347 16.49 13.77 -18.33
CA GLU A 347 16.44 12.78 -19.41
C GLU A 347 16.24 11.35 -18.86
N TYR A 348 16.91 11.03 -17.75
CA TYR A 348 16.73 9.74 -17.07
C TYR A 348 15.33 9.60 -16.48
N LYS A 349 14.78 10.67 -15.88
CA LYS A 349 13.40 10.67 -15.35
C LYS A 349 12.37 10.43 -16.45
N GLU A 350 12.54 11.04 -17.62
CA GLU A 350 11.66 10.84 -18.77
C GLU A 350 11.76 9.41 -19.33
N ALA A 351 12.96 8.85 -19.43
CA ALA A 351 13.16 7.47 -19.86
C ALA A 351 12.53 6.47 -18.86
N ALA A 352 12.78 6.66 -17.56
CA ALA A 352 12.22 5.84 -16.49
C ALA A 352 10.68 5.89 -16.48
N TYR A 353 10.09 7.06 -16.71
CA TYR A 353 8.63 7.21 -16.81
C TYR A 353 8.04 6.42 -17.97
N ARG A 354 8.71 6.40 -19.13
CA ARG A 354 8.27 5.57 -20.28
C ARG A 354 8.40 4.08 -19.97
N GLY A 355 9.45 3.66 -19.28
CA GLY A 355 9.61 2.30 -18.79
C GLY A 355 8.45 1.89 -17.90
N TYR A 356 8.14 2.71 -16.89
CA TYR A 356 6.99 2.51 -16.01
C TYR A 356 5.68 2.33 -16.79
N LEU A 357 5.35 3.22 -17.72
CA LEU A 357 4.14 3.15 -18.53
C LEU A 357 4.06 1.87 -19.39
N GLY A 358 5.22 1.36 -19.83
CA GLY A 358 5.31 0.13 -20.61
C GLY A 358 5.13 -1.14 -19.77
N SER A 359 5.49 -1.12 -18.48
CA SER A 359 5.43 -2.28 -17.60
C SER A 359 4.20 -2.35 -16.70
N PHE A 360 3.87 -1.26 -16.01
CA PHE A 360 2.83 -1.24 -14.97
C PHE A 360 1.82 -0.10 -15.19
N GLY A 361 0.73 -0.11 -14.41
CA GLY A 361 -0.39 0.79 -14.62
C GLY A 361 -1.46 0.19 -15.55
N PRO A 362 -2.54 0.92 -15.88
CA PRO A 362 -3.72 0.35 -16.54
C PRO A 362 -3.46 -0.15 -17.96
N THR A 363 -2.33 0.22 -18.57
CA THR A 363 -1.88 -0.23 -19.89
C THR A 363 -0.54 -0.97 -19.86
N GLY A 364 0.00 -1.23 -18.66
CA GLY A 364 1.29 -1.86 -18.47
C GLY A 364 1.27 -3.32 -18.93
N THR A 365 2.35 -3.75 -19.58
CA THR A 365 2.44 -5.11 -20.14
C THR A 365 2.41 -6.21 -19.08
N LEU A 366 2.87 -5.95 -17.85
CA LEU A 366 2.81 -6.88 -16.73
C LEU A 366 1.46 -6.80 -16.01
N GLU A 367 1.02 -5.58 -15.67
CA GLU A 367 -0.18 -5.33 -14.85
C GLU A 367 -1.48 -5.92 -15.43
N GLN A 368 -1.61 -5.90 -16.76
CA GLN A 368 -2.80 -6.45 -17.42
C GLN A 368 -2.91 -7.97 -17.24
N ASP A 369 -1.77 -8.68 -17.24
CA ASP A 369 -1.72 -10.14 -17.04
C ASP A 369 -2.10 -10.49 -15.60
N ASP A 370 -1.64 -9.68 -14.63
CA ASP A 370 -2.01 -9.80 -13.23
C ASP A 370 -3.50 -9.55 -13.00
N THR A 371 -4.01 -8.45 -13.57
CA THR A 371 -5.41 -8.04 -13.41
C THR A 371 -6.39 -9.10 -13.92
N GLU A 372 -6.06 -9.74 -15.05
CA GLU A 372 -6.83 -10.86 -15.59
C GLU A 372 -6.79 -12.08 -14.65
N THR A 373 -5.62 -12.39 -14.09
CA THR A 373 -5.46 -13.50 -13.15
C THR A 373 -6.28 -13.29 -11.88
N TRP A 374 -6.23 -12.10 -11.29
CA TRP A 374 -7.02 -11.74 -10.12
C TRP A 374 -8.54 -11.79 -10.39
N ALA A 375 -8.97 -11.35 -11.58
CA ALA A 375 -10.38 -11.40 -11.98
C ALA A 375 -10.92 -12.84 -12.05
N ARG A 376 -10.09 -13.79 -12.49
CA ARG A 376 -10.42 -15.22 -12.51
C ARG A 376 -10.49 -15.82 -11.11
N ILE A 377 -9.58 -15.43 -10.21
CA ILE A 377 -9.64 -15.83 -8.79
C ILE A 377 -10.98 -15.39 -8.19
N VAL A 378 -11.37 -14.14 -8.38
CA VAL A 378 -12.66 -13.64 -7.88
C VAL A 378 -13.84 -14.37 -8.51
N GLU A 379 -13.80 -14.69 -9.81
CA GLU A 379 -14.90 -15.39 -10.47
C GLU A 379 -15.13 -16.78 -9.89
N VAL A 380 -14.06 -17.57 -9.72
CA VAL A 380 -14.18 -18.93 -9.18
C VAL A 380 -14.54 -18.92 -7.69
N SER A 381 -14.06 -17.91 -6.92
CA SER A 381 -14.35 -17.77 -5.49
C SER A 381 -15.84 -17.60 -5.15
N LYS A 382 -16.67 -17.21 -6.13
CA LYS A 382 -18.13 -17.07 -5.95
C LYS A 382 -18.89 -18.38 -6.07
N GLY A 383 -18.26 -19.43 -6.62
CA GLY A 383 -18.91 -20.72 -6.83
C GLY A 383 -19.47 -21.28 -5.53
N LEU A 384 -20.65 -21.90 -5.58
CA LEU A 384 -21.29 -22.48 -4.39
C LEU A 384 -20.37 -23.48 -3.67
N MET A 385 -19.60 -24.26 -4.45
CA MET A 385 -18.59 -25.17 -3.92
C MET A 385 -17.48 -24.42 -3.17
N VAL A 386 -17.02 -23.28 -3.68
CA VAL A 386 -15.94 -22.50 -3.05
C VAL A 386 -16.44 -21.77 -1.81
N ARG A 387 -17.72 -21.38 -1.78
CA ARG A 387 -18.32 -20.67 -0.64
C ARG A 387 -18.74 -21.59 0.52
N ASP A 388 -18.72 -22.89 0.31
CA ASP A 388 -19.06 -23.85 1.35
C ASP A 388 -17.90 -23.95 2.37
N LYS A 389 -18.19 -23.50 3.59
CA LYS A 389 -17.25 -23.46 4.71
C LYS A 389 -17.01 -24.85 5.33
N GLU A 390 -17.85 -25.83 5.01
CA GLU A 390 -17.78 -27.20 5.54
C GLU A 390 -17.18 -28.19 4.54
N LEU A 391 -17.02 -27.80 3.28
CA LEU A 391 -16.46 -28.64 2.22
C LEU A 391 -14.97 -28.99 2.49
N ASN A 392 -14.66 -30.29 2.48
CA ASN A 392 -13.36 -30.84 2.92
C ASN A 392 -12.33 -31.10 1.78
N TYR A 393 -12.68 -30.91 0.50
CA TYR A 393 -11.73 -31.07 -0.61
C TYR A 393 -11.28 -29.72 -1.17
N ASN A 394 -9.96 -29.45 -1.12
CA ASN A 394 -9.19 -28.40 -1.82
C ASN A 394 -9.84 -27.01 -1.96
N ASN A 395 -10.68 -26.59 -1.02
CA ASN A 395 -11.34 -25.28 -1.02
C ASN A 395 -10.51 -24.19 -0.29
N VAL A 396 -9.19 -24.25 -0.50
CA VAL A 396 -8.20 -23.45 0.21
C VAL A 396 -7.14 -22.99 -0.77
N SER A 397 -6.60 -21.80 -0.54
CA SER A 397 -5.35 -21.35 -1.12
C SER A 397 -4.19 -22.03 -0.40
N ASN A 398 -3.21 -22.48 -1.17
CA ASN A 398 -2.03 -23.19 -0.69
C ASN A 398 -0.89 -22.19 -0.44
N TYR A 399 -0.40 -22.12 0.80
CA TYR A 399 0.75 -21.30 1.20
C TYR A 399 1.86 -22.14 1.82
N LEU A 400 2.05 -23.35 1.29
CA LEU A 400 3.02 -24.33 1.77
C LEU A 400 4.44 -24.08 1.21
N MET A 401 4.64 -23.11 0.31
CA MET A 401 5.96 -22.86 -0.26
C MET A 401 6.94 -22.46 0.85
N GLY A 402 7.96 -23.30 1.01
CA GLY A 402 8.98 -23.25 2.07
C GLY A 402 8.48 -23.39 3.51
N PHE A 403 7.20 -23.71 3.74
CA PHE A 403 6.63 -23.89 5.08
C PHE A 403 7.28 -25.07 5.80
N ASP A 404 7.90 -24.82 6.95
CA ASP A 404 8.72 -25.77 7.73
C ASP A 404 9.87 -26.44 6.92
N ARG A 405 10.36 -25.76 5.88
CA ARG A 405 11.42 -26.28 4.99
C ARG A 405 12.57 -25.31 4.75
N VAL A 406 12.35 -24.02 4.95
CA VAL A 406 13.36 -22.97 4.75
C VAL A 406 13.58 -22.26 6.08
N GLU A 407 14.79 -22.37 6.60
CA GLU A 407 15.19 -21.68 7.82
C GLU A 407 15.56 -20.22 7.53
N PRO A 408 15.34 -19.30 8.48
CA PRO A 408 15.84 -17.94 8.38
C PRO A 408 17.36 -17.87 8.19
N ASP A 409 17.82 -16.87 7.44
CA ASP A 409 19.23 -16.55 7.26
C ASP A 409 19.62 -15.42 8.22
N GLU A 410 20.23 -15.78 9.35
CA GLU A 410 20.73 -14.83 10.36
C GLU A 410 21.91 -13.98 9.88
N SER A 411 22.51 -14.32 8.72
CA SER A 411 23.61 -13.53 8.13
C SER A 411 23.13 -12.37 7.27
N PHE A 412 21.83 -12.28 6.98
CA PHE A 412 21.27 -11.16 6.25
C PHE A 412 21.48 -9.85 7.04
N PRO A 413 21.98 -8.77 6.41
CA PRO A 413 22.42 -7.59 7.16
C PRO A 413 21.29 -6.65 7.58
N GLY A 414 20.10 -6.78 6.98
CA GLY A 414 18.93 -5.97 7.32
C GLY A 414 18.08 -6.57 8.45
N PRO A 415 17.20 -5.76 9.08
CA PRO A 415 16.34 -6.20 10.17
C PRO A 415 15.12 -7.00 9.68
N GLY A 416 14.37 -7.61 10.60
CA GLY A 416 13.29 -8.56 10.28
C GLY A 416 13.77 -10.01 10.11
N ILE A 417 12.84 -10.90 9.76
CA ILE A 417 13.12 -12.33 9.53
C ILE A 417 13.37 -12.54 8.05
N ALA A 418 14.65 -12.68 7.67
CA ALA A 418 15.07 -12.91 6.30
C ALA A 418 15.18 -14.41 5.99
N TYR A 419 14.69 -14.82 4.82
CA TYR A 419 14.82 -16.18 4.30
C TYR A 419 15.62 -16.15 2.99
N PRO A 420 16.55 -17.08 2.75
CA PRO A 420 17.53 -17.02 1.65
C PRO A 420 16.96 -17.45 0.28
N THR A 421 15.70 -17.15 0.02
CA THR A 421 15.01 -17.37 -1.26
C THR A 421 13.76 -16.52 -1.31
N THR A 422 13.34 -16.11 -2.51
CA THR A 422 12.03 -15.46 -2.74
C THR A 422 10.98 -16.41 -3.29
N TYR A 423 11.31 -17.69 -3.49
CA TYR A 423 10.34 -18.78 -3.61
C TYR A 423 9.86 -19.22 -2.23
N LEU A 424 9.06 -18.37 -1.61
CA LEU A 424 8.57 -18.55 -0.26
C LEU A 424 7.25 -17.83 -0.05
N ASP A 425 6.35 -18.41 0.76
CA ASP A 425 5.07 -17.78 1.14
C ASP A 425 5.12 -17.17 2.56
N ALA A 426 6.30 -16.83 3.08
CA ALA A 426 6.45 -16.38 4.48
C ALA A 426 5.79 -15.01 4.71
N ILE A 427 5.92 -14.09 3.75
CA ILE A 427 5.21 -12.80 3.81
C ILE A 427 3.69 -13.03 3.74
N SER A 428 3.19 -13.87 2.83
CA SER A 428 1.76 -14.20 2.73
C SER A 428 1.22 -14.77 4.05
N ARG A 429 1.95 -15.71 4.67
CA ARG A 429 1.57 -16.28 5.98
C ARG A 429 1.55 -15.21 7.08
N SER A 430 2.57 -14.35 7.16
CA SER A 430 2.60 -13.22 8.10
C SER A 430 1.44 -12.24 7.90
N MET A 431 1.11 -11.92 6.65
CA MET A 431 -0.06 -11.09 6.30
C MET A 431 -1.37 -11.74 6.79
N HIS A 432 -1.54 -13.04 6.58
CA HIS A 432 -2.71 -13.77 7.04
C HIS A 432 -2.80 -13.84 8.56
N GLU A 433 -1.69 -14.08 9.26
CA GLU A 433 -1.62 -14.09 10.72
C GLU A 433 -2.00 -12.72 11.30
N ASN A 434 -1.46 -11.64 10.74
CA ASN A 434 -1.81 -10.29 11.16
C ASN A 434 -3.28 -9.95 10.84
N TRP A 435 -3.76 -10.32 9.66
CA TRP A 435 -5.18 -10.20 9.30
C TRP A 435 -6.07 -10.92 10.31
N PHE A 436 -5.77 -12.18 10.63
CA PHE A 436 -6.54 -12.99 11.56
C PHE A 436 -6.52 -12.39 12.97
N LYS A 437 -5.37 -11.92 13.44
CA LYS A 437 -5.23 -11.21 14.72
C LYS A 437 -6.13 -9.98 14.79
N LEU A 438 -6.22 -9.19 13.72
CA LEU A 438 -7.02 -7.97 13.69
C LEU A 438 -8.52 -8.28 13.62
N ILE A 439 -8.94 -9.15 12.71
CA ILE A 439 -10.37 -9.50 12.57
C ILE A 439 -10.91 -10.28 13.77
N SER A 440 -10.03 -10.97 14.52
CA SER A 440 -10.41 -11.69 15.75
C SER A 440 -10.31 -10.87 17.02
N LYS A 441 -9.85 -9.63 16.94
CA LYS A 441 -9.72 -8.75 18.09
C LYS A 441 -11.10 -8.51 18.73
N ASP A 442 -11.14 -8.76 20.04
CA ASP A 442 -12.32 -8.65 20.90
C ASP A 442 -13.47 -9.64 20.61
N LEU A 443 -13.23 -10.72 19.85
CA LEU A 443 -14.24 -11.75 19.57
C LEU A 443 -14.82 -12.41 20.84
N PHE A 444 -13.99 -12.60 21.85
CA PHE A 444 -14.37 -13.32 23.08
C PHE A 444 -14.40 -12.42 24.33
N VAL A 445 -14.37 -11.09 24.15
CA VAL A 445 -14.55 -10.17 25.27
C VAL A 445 -16.02 -10.28 25.69
N LYS A 446 -16.29 -11.12 26.69
CA LYS A 446 -17.59 -11.17 27.37
C LYS A 446 -17.94 -9.74 27.76
N GLU A 447 -19.09 -9.24 27.31
CA GLU A 447 -19.62 -7.99 27.81
C GLU A 447 -19.63 -8.09 29.34
N ALA A 448 -18.84 -7.23 30.00
CA ALA A 448 -19.00 -7.02 31.43
C ALA A 448 -20.42 -6.51 31.60
N VAL A 449 -21.28 -7.37 32.15
CA VAL A 449 -22.68 -7.07 32.47
C VAL A 449 -22.70 -5.74 33.23
N LYS A 450 -23.28 -4.72 32.61
CA LYS A 450 -23.56 -3.43 33.26
C LYS A 450 -24.82 -3.54 34.12
#